data_AF-A0A2E9BKJ9-F1
#
_entry.id   AF-A0A2E9BKJ9-F1
#
_cell.length_a   1.000
_cell.length_b   1.000
_cell.length_c   1.000
_cell.angle_alpha   90.00
_cell.angle_beta   90.00
_cell.angle_gamma   90.00
#
_symmetry.space_group_name_H-M   'P 1'
#
loop_
_entity.id
_entity.type
_entity.pdbx_description
1 polymer ?
#
loop_
_entity_poly.entity_id
_entity_poly.type
_entity_poly.pdbx_seq_one_letter_code
_entity_poly.pdbx_strand_id
1 'polypeptide(L)'
;MNATVKSHVIQILKYDRAIAKHNFAINNLRVWPSAYRDVARAVETGKIRIGTNVGKGNAAEYDARFGVMDVAETLNLLDERDRALVIHEATHAHLDMLTLGKHSGYENEAMGYIAEALYILAVNGRDVGTQSFRQIAKGIAAQVFKGQYGIAQKDVEMLTADIAKQRFYASRPFYVSDGL
;
A
#
# COMPACT_ATOMS: atom_id res chain seq x y z
N MET A 1 -18.51 -13.03 -8.06
CA MET A 1 -17.62 -12.42 -7.03
C MET A 1 -17.08 -13.57 -6.18
N ASN A 2 -15.77 -13.81 -6.15
CA ASN A 2 -15.20 -14.87 -5.32
C ASN A 2 -15.27 -14.42 -3.86
N ALA A 3 -16.35 -14.80 -3.15
CA ALA A 3 -16.63 -14.41 -1.77
C ALA A 3 -15.42 -14.64 -0.83
N THR A 4 -14.58 -15.61 -1.19
CA THR A 4 -13.34 -15.97 -0.51
C THR A 4 -12.30 -14.84 -0.54
N VAL A 5 -12.02 -14.22 -1.69
CA VAL A 5 -10.98 -13.16 -1.82
C VAL A 5 -11.36 -11.94 -1.00
N LYS A 6 -12.60 -11.45 -1.14
CA LYS A 6 -13.10 -10.32 -0.33
C LYS A 6 -12.96 -10.61 1.16
N SER A 7 -13.36 -11.81 1.60
CA SER A 7 -13.28 -12.19 3.02
C SER A 7 -11.84 -12.23 3.53
N HIS A 8 -10.88 -12.73 2.74
CA HIS A 8 -9.47 -12.76 3.10
C HIS A 8 -8.86 -11.37 3.20
N VAL A 9 -9.15 -10.48 2.25
CA VAL A 9 -8.71 -9.06 2.31
C VAL A 9 -9.21 -8.42 3.60
N ILE A 10 -10.50 -8.56 3.92
CA ILE A 10 -11.06 -8.02 5.17
C ILE A 10 -10.35 -8.61 6.41
N GLN A 11 -10.11 -9.93 6.41
CA GLN A 11 -9.44 -10.60 7.54
C GLN A 11 -8.02 -10.07 7.76
N ILE A 12 -7.23 -9.93 6.69
CA ILE A 12 -5.88 -9.36 6.74
C ILE A 12 -5.94 -7.95 7.34
N LEU A 13 -6.74 -7.07 6.74
CA LEU A 13 -6.80 -5.65 7.10
C LEU A 13 -7.32 -5.39 8.52
N LYS A 14 -8.15 -6.29 9.07
CA LYS A 14 -8.71 -6.14 10.42
C LYS A 14 -7.86 -6.77 11.51
N TYR A 15 -7.28 -7.93 11.24
CA TYR A 15 -6.82 -8.82 12.31
C TYR A 15 -5.35 -9.21 12.21
N ASP A 16 -4.67 -8.89 11.10
CA ASP A 16 -3.24 -9.16 11.01
C ASP A 16 -2.46 -8.26 11.98
N ARG A 17 -1.73 -8.91 12.90
CA ARG A 17 -1.00 -8.22 13.96
C ARG A 17 0.18 -7.41 13.43
N ALA A 18 0.69 -7.75 12.26
CA ALA A 18 1.77 -7.00 11.61
C ALA A 18 1.36 -5.54 11.32
N ILE A 19 0.07 -5.30 11.05
CA ILE A 19 -0.47 -3.95 10.79
C ILE A 19 -0.28 -3.01 11.98
N ALA A 20 -0.13 -3.53 13.21
CA ALA A 20 0.15 -2.71 14.38
C ALA A 20 1.45 -1.90 14.28
N LYS A 21 2.34 -2.25 13.34
CA LYS A 21 3.61 -1.55 13.07
C LYS A 21 3.48 -0.41 12.05
N HIS A 22 2.35 -0.29 11.37
CA HIS A 22 2.12 0.73 10.34
C HIS A 22 1.76 2.07 10.95
N ASN A 23 2.78 2.75 11.48
CA ASN A 23 2.67 4.10 12.01
C ASN A 23 3.81 4.94 11.41
N PHE A 24 3.53 5.64 10.31
CA PHE A 24 4.52 6.49 9.66
C PHE A 24 3.87 7.66 8.94
N ALA A 25 4.66 8.70 8.68
CA ALA A 25 4.24 9.88 7.96
C ALA A 25 5.29 10.33 6.94
N ILE A 26 4.81 10.69 5.75
CA ILE A 26 5.54 11.49 4.75
C ILE A 26 4.85 12.85 4.73
N ASN A 27 5.60 13.91 5.00
CA ASN A 27 5.04 15.28 5.07
C ASN A 27 3.81 15.31 6.00
N ASN A 28 2.66 15.77 5.49
CA ASN A 28 1.40 15.86 6.22
C ASN A 28 0.52 14.61 6.08
N LEU A 29 0.96 13.60 5.34
CA LEU A 29 0.21 12.36 5.10
C LEU A 29 0.66 11.30 6.09
N ARG A 30 -0.29 10.74 6.84
CA ARG A 30 -0.02 9.76 7.88
C ARG A 30 -0.81 8.48 7.68
N VAL A 31 -0.11 7.37 7.82
CA VAL A 31 -0.69 6.03 7.89
C VAL A 31 -0.60 5.54 9.32
N TRP A 32 -1.72 5.03 9.81
CA TRP A 32 -1.88 4.49 11.15
C TRP A 32 -2.43 3.06 11.07
N PRO A 33 -2.27 2.22 12.11
CA PRO A 33 -2.85 0.88 12.09
C PRO A 33 -4.38 0.88 11.91
N SER A 34 -5.07 1.93 12.37
CA SER A 34 -6.51 2.07 12.19
C SER A 34 -6.93 2.32 10.75
N ALA A 35 -6.08 2.91 9.91
CA ALA A 35 -6.37 3.19 8.51
C ALA A 35 -6.81 1.92 7.76
N TYR A 36 -6.11 0.80 7.99
CA TYR A 36 -6.44 -0.48 7.36
C TYR A 36 -7.79 -1.03 7.83
N ARG A 37 -8.19 -0.78 9.08
CA ARG A 37 -9.54 -1.14 9.56
C ARG A 37 -10.63 -0.29 8.92
N ASP A 38 -10.34 0.97 8.63
CA ASP A 38 -11.26 1.86 7.92
C ASP A 38 -11.43 1.43 6.46
N VAL A 39 -10.32 1.06 5.80
CA VAL A 39 -10.35 0.44 4.46
C VAL A 39 -11.13 -0.88 4.48
N ALA A 40 -10.92 -1.74 5.47
CA ALA A 40 -11.68 -2.99 5.62
C ALA A 40 -13.19 -2.74 5.75
N ARG A 41 -13.59 -1.70 6.49
CA ARG A 41 -14.99 -1.28 6.62
C ARG A 41 -15.55 -0.76 5.29
N ALA A 42 -14.76 0.00 4.54
CA ALA A 42 -15.14 0.46 3.21
C ALA A 42 -15.31 -0.72 2.25
N VAL A 43 -14.48 -1.76 2.35
CA VAL A 43 -14.64 -3.02 1.60
C VAL A 43 -15.90 -3.78 2.02
N GLU A 44 -16.16 -3.90 3.32
CA GLU A 44 -17.36 -4.57 3.85
C GLU A 44 -18.64 -3.93 3.33
N THR A 45 -18.73 -2.60 3.45
CA THR A 45 -19.88 -1.80 3.03
C THR A 45 -20.00 -1.64 1.51
N GLY A 46 -19.00 -2.08 0.74
CA GLY A 46 -19.00 -2.02 -0.71
C GLY A 46 -18.61 -0.65 -1.29
N LYS A 47 -18.19 0.30 -0.45
CA LYS A 47 -17.58 1.56 -0.91
C LYS A 47 -16.29 1.32 -1.68
N ILE A 48 -15.47 0.38 -1.19
CA ILE A 48 -14.39 -0.22 -1.97
C ILE A 48 -14.88 -1.59 -2.46
N ARG A 49 -14.83 -1.81 -3.76
CA ARG A 49 -15.17 -3.11 -4.36
C ARG A 49 -13.90 -3.93 -4.47
N ILE A 50 -14.03 -5.24 -4.24
CA ILE A 50 -12.95 -6.20 -4.51
C ILE A 50 -13.21 -6.82 -5.87
N GLY A 51 -12.25 -6.67 -6.78
CA GLY A 51 -12.25 -7.31 -8.08
C GLY A 51 -11.08 -8.30 -8.22
N THR A 52 -11.02 -8.96 -9.37
CA THR A 52 -9.93 -9.88 -9.74
C THR A 52 -9.30 -9.52 -11.08
N ASN A 53 -9.68 -8.38 -11.65
CA ASN A 53 -9.23 -7.95 -12.97
C ASN A 53 -7.95 -7.11 -12.87
N VAL A 54 -6.88 -7.76 -12.47
CA VAL A 54 -5.58 -7.10 -12.33
C VAL A 54 -4.94 -6.91 -13.71
N GLY A 55 -4.37 -5.73 -13.96
CA GLY A 55 -3.65 -5.43 -15.19
C GLY A 55 -2.49 -6.40 -15.45
N LYS A 56 -2.15 -6.64 -16.73
CA LYS A 56 -1.06 -7.55 -17.10
C LYS A 56 0.25 -7.19 -16.37
N GLY A 57 0.79 -8.14 -15.61
CA GLY A 57 2.05 -8.00 -14.88
C GLY A 57 1.92 -7.46 -13.46
N ASN A 58 0.72 -7.09 -13.02
CA ASN A 58 0.42 -6.74 -11.65
C ASN A 58 -0.18 -7.94 -10.91
N ALA A 59 -0.04 -7.98 -9.59
CA ALA A 59 -0.65 -9.00 -8.75
C ALA A 59 -1.78 -8.41 -7.86
N ALA A 60 -1.70 -7.11 -7.54
CA ALA A 60 -2.79 -6.33 -6.98
C ALA A 60 -2.73 -4.90 -7.56
N GLU A 61 -3.85 -4.19 -7.53
CA GLU A 61 -3.95 -2.78 -7.95
C GLU A 61 -5.17 -2.11 -7.28
N TYR A 62 -5.02 -0.87 -6.81
CA TYR A 62 -6.13 0.00 -6.44
C TYR A 62 -6.39 1.08 -7.50
N ASP A 63 -7.59 1.10 -8.06
CA ASP A 63 -8.07 2.16 -8.95
C ASP A 63 -9.03 3.09 -8.21
N ALA A 64 -8.51 4.24 -7.78
CA ALA A 64 -9.28 5.28 -7.11
C ALA A 64 -10.47 5.80 -7.94
N ARG A 65 -10.39 5.78 -9.29
CA ARG A 65 -11.47 6.30 -10.15
C ARG A 65 -12.74 5.48 -10.04
N PHE A 66 -12.61 4.20 -9.67
CA PHE A 66 -13.73 3.27 -9.57
C PHE A 66 -13.94 2.73 -8.16
N GLY A 67 -13.09 3.11 -7.20
CA GLY A 67 -13.07 2.55 -5.86
C GLY A 67 -12.91 1.03 -5.88
N VAL A 68 -11.99 0.50 -6.70
CA VAL A 68 -11.78 -0.95 -6.85
C VAL A 68 -10.38 -1.32 -6.40
N MET A 69 -10.29 -2.30 -5.52
CA MET A 69 -9.06 -3.04 -5.24
C MET A 69 -9.13 -4.38 -5.96
N ASP A 70 -8.39 -4.51 -7.04
CA ASP A 70 -8.24 -5.75 -7.78
C ASP A 70 -7.11 -6.59 -7.18
N VAL A 71 -7.39 -7.86 -6.91
CA VAL A 71 -6.44 -8.84 -6.34
C VAL A 71 -6.45 -10.06 -7.25
N ALA A 72 -5.29 -10.42 -7.82
CA ALA A 72 -5.21 -11.50 -8.79
C ALA A 72 -5.61 -12.83 -8.15
N GLU A 73 -6.36 -13.68 -8.85
CA GLU A 73 -6.78 -14.99 -8.33
C GLU A 73 -5.61 -15.92 -8.03
N THR A 74 -4.45 -15.65 -8.63
CA THR A 74 -3.21 -16.38 -8.40
C THR A 74 -2.49 -16.01 -7.11
N LEU A 75 -2.88 -14.91 -6.43
CA LEU A 75 -2.29 -14.54 -5.16
C LEU A 75 -2.72 -15.54 -4.07
N ASN A 76 -1.72 -16.12 -3.41
CA ASN A 76 -1.93 -16.93 -2.24
C ASN A 76 -1.97 -16.04 -1.00
N LEU A 77 -3.15 -15.65 -0.55
CA LEU A 77 -3.31 -14.82 0.65
C LEU A 77 -2.96 -15.55 1.96
N LEU A 78 -2.47 -16.80 1.91
CA LEU A 78 -1.77 -17.43 3.04
C LEU A 78 -0.28 -17.04 3.10
N ASP A 79 0.30 -16.61 1.97
CA ASP A 79 1.66 -16.15 1.84
C ASP A 79 1.79 -14.67 2.27
N GLU A 80 2.81 -14.39 3.06
CA GLU A 80 3.05 -13.07 3.66
C GLU A 80 3.46 -12.02 2.62
N ARG A 81 4.17 -12.42 1.55
CA ARG A 81 4.57 -11.52 0.48
C ARG A 81 3.35 -11.06 -0.31
N ASP A 82 2.43 -11.98 -0.56
CA ASP A 82 1.17 -11.71 -1.26
C ASP A 82 0.25 -10.82 -0.42
N ARG A 83 0.19 -11.03 0.90
CA ARG A 83 -0.51 -10.11 1.81
C ARG A 83 0.10 -8.72 1.81
N ALA A 84 1.43 -8.60 1.71
CA ALA A 84 2.10 -7.30 1.69
C ALA A 84 1.65 -6.45 0.49
N LEU A 85 1.36 -7.07 -0.66
CA LEU A 85 0.79 -6.38 -1.82
C LEU A 85 -0.62 -5.84 -1.52
N VAL A 86 -1.45 -6.59 -0.80
CA VAL A 86 -2.75 -6.09 -0.33
C VAL A 86 -2.59 -4.89 0.61
N ILE A 87 -1.56 -4.88 1.46
CA ILE A 87 -1.25 -3.74 2.33
C ILE A 87 -0.79 -2.51 1.53
N HIS A 88 -0.03 -2.71 0.44
CA HIS A 88 0.33 -1.65 -0.50
C HIS A 88 -0.93 -1.00 -1.07
N GLU A 89 -1.81 -1.78 -1.69
CA GLU A 89 -3.04 -1.26 -2.31
C GLU A 89 -4.02 -0.68 -1.28
N ALA A 90 -4.10 -1.25 -0.08
CA ALA A 90 -4.91 -0.68 1.00
C ALA A 90 -4.38 0.68 1.47
N THR A 91 -3.08 0.93 1.31
CA THR A 91 -2.49 2.25 1.61
C THR A 91 -2.97 3.28 0.60
N HIS A 92 -3.02 2.93 -0.69
CA HIS A 92 -3.60 3.78 -1.74
C HIS A 92 -5.07 4.08 -1.49
N ALA A 93 -5.85 3.06 -1.14
CA ALA A 93 -7.26 3.21 -0.78
C ALA A 93 -7.48 4.14 0.41
N HIS A 94 -6.64 4.04 1.44
CA HIS A 94 -6.68 4.97 2.58
C HIS A 94 -6.41 6.41 2.16
N LEU A 95 -5.38 6.65 1.34
CA LEU A 95 -5.07 7.99 0.85
C LEU A 95 -6.21 8.56 0.00
N ASP A 96 -6.89 7.72 -0.79
CA ASP A 96 -8.07 8.10 -1.53
C ASP A 96 -9.25 8.51 -0.64
N MET A 97 -9.50 7.75 0.43
CA MET A 97 -10.51 8.08 1.44
C MET A 97 -10.27 9.42 2.17
N LEU A 98 -9.07 10.00 2.08
CA LEU A 98 -8.74 11.32 2.64
C LEU A 98 -9.07 12.48 1.68
N THR A 99 -9.50 12.20 0.44
CA THR A 99 -9.93 13.22 -0.53
C THR A 99 -8.84 14.27 -0.79
N LEU A 100 -7.61 13.82 -1.03
CA LEU A 100 -6.43 14.68 -1.19
C LEU A 100 -6.42 15.51 -2.49
N GLY A 101 -7.34 15.25 -3.42
CA GLY A 101 -7.32 15.82 -4.75
C GLY A 101 -6.14 15.31 -5.58
N LYS A 102 -5.67 16.15 -6.50
CA LYS A 102 -4.49 15.87 -7.33
C LYS A 102 -3.19 16.07 -6.52
N HIS A 103 -2.42 15.00 -6.36
CA HIS A 103 -1.15 15.01 -5.62
C HIS A 103 -0.07 14.15 -6.31
N SER A 104 1.13 14.10 -5.73
CA SER A 104 2.28 13.38 -6.30
C SER A 104 2.02 11.88 -6.37
N GLY A 105 2.07 11.31 -7.59
CA GLY A 105 1.97 9.86 -7.78
C GLY A 105 3.15 9.10 -7.19
N TYR A 106 4.33 9.72 -7.17
CA TYR A 106 5.53 9.08 -6.60
C TYR A 106 5.49 9.04 -5.08
N GLU A 107 4.99 10.07 -4.41
CA GLU A 107 4.81 10.04 -2.95
C GLU A 107 3.71 9.06 -2.54
N ASN A 108 2.63 8.99 -3.31
CA ASN A 108 1.56 8.01 -3.13
C ASN A 108 2.12 6.57 -3.21
N GLU A 109 2.89 6.24 -4.26
CA GLU A 109 3.60 4.95 -4.38
C GLU A 109 4.64 4.73 -3.28
N ALA A 110 5.38 5.76 -2.87
CA ALA A 110 6.33 5.66 -1.77
C ALA A 110 5.64 5.23 -0.47
N MET A 111 4.46 5.80 -0.15
CA MET A 111 3.65 5.39 0.99
C MET A 111 3.28 3.91 0.91
N GLY A 112 2.82 3.44 -0.25
CA GLY A 112 2.53 2.02 -0.50
C GLY A 112 3.74 1.13 -0.25
N TYR A 113 4.90 1.46 -0.83
CA TYR A 113 6.11 0.64 -0.70
C TYR A 113 6.68 0.62 0.72
N ILE A 114 6.58 1.71 1.46
CA ILE A 114 6.96 1.74 2.88
C ILE A 114 6.02 0.86 3.70
N ALA A 115 4.70 0.93 3.46
CA ALA A 115 3.73 0.08 4.13
C ALA A 115 3.97 -1.42 3.82
N GLU A 116 4.23 -1.76 2.57
CA GLU A 116 4.59 -3.11 2.16
C GLU A 116 5.84 -3.61 2.90
N ALA A 117 6.91 -2.81 2.89
CA ALA A 117 8.17 -3.17 3.53
C ALA A 117 8.02 -3.29 5.06
N LEU A 118 7.22 -2.42 5.69
CA LEU A 118 6.90 -2.50 7.12
C LEU A 118 6.17 -3.80 7.47
N TYR A 119 5.20 -4.19 6.65
CA TYR A 119 4.48 -5.45 6.85
C TYR A 119 5.42 -6.64 6.80
N ILE A 120 6.26 -6.72 5.75
CA ILE A 120 7.24 -7.80 5.58
C ILE A 120 8.24 -7.85 6.73
N LEU A 121 8.73 -6.68 7.17
CA LEU A 121 9.62 -6.60 8.32
C LEU A 121 8.96 -7.11 9.62
N ALA A 122 7.65 -6.88 9.77
CA ALA A 122 6.90 -7.30 10.95
C ALA A 122 6.62 -8.82 10.99
N VAL A 123 6.47 -9.48 9.83
CA VAL A 123 6.10 -10.90 9.73
C VAL A 123 7.30 -11.84 9.65
N ASN A 124 8.28 -11.58 8.77
CA ASN A 124 9.43 -12.48 8.53
C ASN A 124 10.78 -11.79 8.39
N GLY A 125 10.80 -10.45 8.28
CA GLY A 125 11.98 -9.64 8.47
C GLY A 125 12.95 -9.50 7.28
N ARG A 126 12.73 -10.10 6.10
CA ARG A 126 13.88 -10.26 5.17
C ARG A 126 13.69 -9.94 3.68
N ASP A 127 12.62 -10.32 2.99
CA ASP A 127 12.59 -10.15 1.52
C ASP A 127 11.46 -9.25 1.01
N VAL A 128 11.84 -8.12 0.43
CA VAL A 128 10.94 -7.15 -0.23
C VAL A 128 11.08 -7.19 -1.77
N GLY A 129 11.76 -8.19 -2.33
CA GLY A 129 12.13 -8.24 -3.74
C GLY A 129 13.40 -7.46 -4.06
N THR A 130 13.91 -7.56 -5.30
CA THR A 130 15.23 -7.05 -5.70
C THR A 130 15.22 -5.64 -6.28
N GLN A 131 14.04 -5.06 -6.53
CA GLN A 131 13.92 -3.72 -7.10
C GLN A 131 14.48 -2.66 -6.14
N SER A 132 15.22 -1.68 -6.68
CA SER A 132 15.93 -0.66 -5.90
C SER A 132 15.00 0.15 -4.98
N PHE A 133 13.84 0.59 -5.48
CA PHE A 133 12.86 1.33 -4.68
C PHE A 133 12.32 0.51 -3.49
N ARG A 134 12.18 -0.81 -3.63
CA ARG A 134 11.76 -1.68 -2.51
C ARG A 134 12.87 -1.81 -1.47
N GLN A 135 14.12 -1.90 -1.91
CA GLN A 135 15.27 -1.92 -1.00
C GLN A 135 15.42 -0.59 -0.24
N ILE A 136 15.19 0.55 -0.91
CA ILE A 136 15.14 1.86 -0.28
C ILE A 136 14.00 1.91 0.75
N ALA A 137 12.79 1.51 0.35
CA ALA A 137 11.62 1.48 1.23
C ALA A 137 11.83 0.58 2.46
N LYS A 138 12.53 -0.56 2.32
CA LYS A 138 12.94 -1.41 3.44
C LYS A 138 13.88 -0.71 4.41
N GLY A 139 14.83 0.08 3.92
CA GLY A 139 15.70 0.90 4.76
C GLY A 139 14.91 1.91 5.60
N ILE A 140 13.93 2.57 4.98
CA ILE A 140 13.01 3.52 5.65
C ILE A 140 12.12 2.79 6.65
N ALA A 141 11.51 1.67 6.25
CA ALA A 141 10.66 0.86 7.11
C ALA A 141 11.42 0.36 8.36
N ALA A 142 12.69 0.00 8.23
CA ALA A 142 13.53 -0.39 9.37
C ALA A 142 13.78 0.75 10.37
N GLN A 143 13.80 2.01 9.91
CA GLN A 143 13.86 3.19 10.78
C GLN A 143 12.54 3.41 11.51
N VAL A 144 11.41 3.33 10.78
CA VAL A 144 10.07 3.41 11.36
C VAL A 144 9.88 2.33 12.44
N PHE A 145 10.35 1.11 12.19
CA PHE A 145 10.28 0.00 13.16
C PHE A 145 11.03 0.28 14.47
N LYS A 146 12.04 1.18 14.43
CA LYS A 146 12.80 1.65 15.60
C LYS A 146 12.16 2.88 16.28
N GLY A 147 10.97 3.30 15.84
CA GLY A 147 10.21 4.41 16.42
C GLY A 147 10.34 5.74 15.68
N GLN A 148 11.02 5.79 14.53
CA GLN A 148 11.12 7.00 13.71
C GLN A 148 9.88 7.14 12.80
N TYR A 149 8.76 7.60 13.38
CA TYR A 149 7.48 7.64 12.66
C TYR A 149 7.38 8.77 11.63
N GLY A 150 8.21 9.81 11.71
CA GLY A 150 8.32 10.82 10.66
C GLY A 150 9.47 10.48 9.72
N ILE A 151 9.17 10.30 8.43
CA ILE A 151 10.19 9.96 7.44
C ILE A 151 10.93 11.24 7.03
N ALA A 152 12.25 11.20 7.06
CA ALA A 152 13.05 12.37 6.71
C ALA A 152 12.90 12.71 5.23
N GLN A 153 12.82 14.01 4.92
CA GLN A 153 12.61 14.50 3.55
C GLN A 153 13.61 13.93 2.53
N LYS A 154 14.89 13.80 2.91
CA LYS A 154 15.93 13.20 2.06
C LYS A 154 15.62 11.74 1.66
N ASP A 155 14.97 10.98 2.53
CA ASP A 155 14.65 9.58 2.30
C ASP A 155 13.41 9.47 1.40
N VAL A 156 12.45 10.39 1.55
CA VAL A 156 11.32 10.58 0.63
C VAL A 156 11.81 10.93 -0.76
N GLU A 157 12.70 11.91 -0.89
CA GLU A 157 13.28 12.35 -2.17
C GLU A 157 14.05 11.21 -2.85
N MET A 158 14.86 10.46 -2.09
CA MET A 158 15.59 9.31 -2.60
C MET A 158 14.64 8.23 -3.14
N LEU A 159 13.59 7.88 -2.39
CA LEU A 159 12.64 6.86 -2.80
C LEU A 159 11.80 7.30 -4.01
N THR A 160 11.23 8.51 -3.96
CA THR A 160 10.40 9.04 -5.05
C THR A 160 11.18 9.23 -6.34
N ALA A 161 12.44 9.69 -6.27
CA ALA A 161 13.32 9.78 -7.43
C ALA A 161 13.62 8.41 -8.05
N ASP A 162 13.73 7.35 -7.24
CA ASP A 162 13.96 6.00 -7.74
C ASP A 162 12.71 5.36 -8.37
N ILE A 163 11.53 5.62 -7.78
CA ILE A 163 10.23 5.25 -8.35
C ILE A 163 10.04 5.94 -9.71
N ALA A 164 10.35 7.24 -9.81
CA ALA A 164 10.19 8.01 -11.04
C ALA A 164 11.04 7.51 -12.22
N LYS A 165 12.16 6.80 -11.97
CA LYS A 165 12.98 6.17 -13.02
C LYS A 165 12.32 4.95 -13.65
N GLN A 166 11.34 4.34 -12.98
CA GLN A 166 10.69 3.14 -13.47
C GLN A 166 9.73 3.50 -14.60
N ARG A 167 9.88 2.86 -15.75
CA ARG A 167 9.11 3.16 -16.97
C ARG A 167 7.58 3.13 -16.76
N PHE A 168 7.09 2.24 -15.88
CA PHE A 168 5.67 2.14 -15.55
C PHE A 168 5.15 3.38 -14.81
N TYR A 169 5.94 3.97 -13.91
CA TYR A 169 5.54 5.12 -13.10
C TYR A 169 5.81 6.46 -13.78
N ALA A 170 6.79 6.53 -14.68
CA ALA A 170 7.14 7.77 -15.39
C ALA A 170 5.96 8.40 -16.17
N SER A 171 4.97 7.61 -16.58
CA SER A 171 3.75 8.08 -17.25
C SER A 171 2.61 8.46 -16.28
N ARG A 172 2.81 8.28 -14.97
CA ARG A 172 1.82 8.52 -13.90
C ARG A 172 2.39 9.46 -12.82
N PRO A 173 2.80 10.70 -13.16
CA PRO A 173 3.42 11.61 -12.20
C PRO A 173 2.44 12.13 -11.13
N PHE A 174 1.14 12.00 -11.38
CA PHE A 174 0.09 12.45 -10.47
C PHE A 174 -0.87 11.32 -10.15
N TYR A 175 -1.36 11.35 -8.91
CA TYR A 175 -2.49 10.54 -8.45
C TYR A 175 -3.65 11.48 -8.13
N VAL A 176 -4.87 11.04 -8.39
CA VAL A 176 -6.09 11.80 -8.08
C VAL A 176 -6.86 11.00 -7.02
N SER A 177 -6.99 11.60 -5.84
CA SER A 177 -7.71 11.03 -4.71
C SER A 177 -8.89 11.93 -4.37
N ASP A 178 -9.99 11.76 -5.10
CA ASP A 178 -11.20 12.59 -4.93
C ASP A 178 -12.23 11.91 -4.01
N GLY A 179 -11.84 10.82 -3.34
CA GLY A 179 -12.69 10.07 -2.43
C GLY A 179 -13.52 8.99 -3.13
N LEU A 180 -14.07 8.10 -2.30
CA LEU A 180 -15.01 7.04 -2.66
C LEU A 180 -16.45 7.56 -2.80
#